data_AF-A0AA43RIL2-F1
#
_entry.id   AF-A0AA43RIL2-F1
#
_cell.length_a   1.000
_cell.length_b   1.000
_cell.length_c   1.000
_cell.angle_alpha   90.00
_cell.angle_beta   90.00
_cell.angle_gamma   90.00
#
_symmetry.space_group_name_H-M   'P 1'
#
loop_
_entity.id
_entity.type
_entity.pdbx_description
1 polymer ?
#
loop_
_entity_poly.entity_id
_entity_poly.type
_entity_poly.pdbx_seq_one_letter_code
_entity_poly.pdbx_strand_id
1 'polypeptide(L)'
;MWWVFIAHFDSSMAESKVRYLARDIVNGDIETFNGKVQDLTKFYVKREAFCNLAKNYQNHGLRFSRVPSWRETCAFCFILASRGFDYGSEFAAGGKGNKYHPNCDCIIVPGFNSLGGVHPDKQIEGYKPTQMQDRYNEVCKTVDGLCTLEKYRESGAYKKYGYNFSEWKLSIISSEIRQRDKKWLWSGNIPLVKFETKKLKEDIKSERQHELRTAERLRFFGMQTNFKVDQINNYDGHGNNKGLADLANGYELKSLSTATSKNTLNKYLKGVSKRKKDAVAVVFDNTENVSTDEEIISLIKECR
;
A
#
# COMPACT_ATOMS: atom_id res chain seq x y z
N MET A 1 32.35 -35.98 -3.19
CA MET A 1 32.44 -35.20 -1.95
C MET A 1 31.18 -34.35 -1.86
N TRP A 2 30.18 -34.79 -1.10
CA TRP A 2 28.90 -34.09 -0.97
C TRP A 2 29.05 -32.99 0.08
N TRP A 3 29.27 -31.76 -0.36
CA TRP A 3 29.27 -30.61 0.54
C TRP A 3 27.82 -30.30 0.92
N VAL A 4 27.40 -30.70 2.12
CA VAL A 4 26.16 -30.23 2.73
C VAL A 4 26.36 -28.77 3.12
N PHE A 5 26.04 -27.85 2.21
CA PHE A 5 26.02 -26.42 2.49
C PHE A 5 24.73 -26.07 3.25
N ILE A 6 24.85 -26.00 4.58
CA ILE A 6 23.83 -25.43 5.47
C ILE A 6 23.55 -24.00 5.01
N ALA A 7 22.28 -23.71 4.68
CA ALA A 7 21.86 -22.34 4.42
C ALA A 7 22.11 -21.51 5.69
N HIS A 8 22.84 -20.41 5.54
CA HIS A 8 23.20 -19.55 6.67
C HIS A 8 21.93 -18.85 7.17
N PHE A 9 21.32 -19.40 8.22
CA PHE A 9 20.25 -18.74 8.94
C PHE A 9 20.81 -17.48 9.61
N ASP A 10 20.41 -16.31 9.13
CA ASP A 10 20.75 -15.05 9.77
C ASP A 10 19.92 -14.87 11.05
N SER A 11 20.49 -15.34 12.16
CA SER A 11 19.91 -15.25 13.49
C SER A 11 19.70 -13.80 13.94
N SER A 12 20.51 -12.86 13.46
CA SER A 12 20.40 -11.44 13.82
C SER A 12 19.12 -10.80 13.29
N MET A 13 18.72 -11.16 12.05
CA MET A 13 17.47 -10.69 11.45
C MET A 13 16.25 -11.30 12.14
N ALA A 14 16.32 -12.58 12.52
CA ALA A 14 15.26 -13.24 13.28
C ALA A 14 15.09 -12.59 14.66
N GLU A 15 16.20 -12.36 15.36
CA GLU A 15 16.20 -11.69 16.67
C GLU A 15 15.62 -10.27 16.60
N SER A 16 16.06 -9.47 15.63
CA SER A 16 15.54 -8.12 15.40
C SER A 16 14.02 -8.10 15.18
N LYS A 17 13.51 -9.06 14.40
CA LYS A 17 12.07 -9.21 14.19
C LYS A 17 11.34 -9.64 15.46
N VAL A 18 11.86 -10.59 16.24
CA VAL A 18 11.25 -10.97 17.52
C VAL A 18 11.19 -9.78 18.49
N ARG A 19 12.25 -8.97 18.56
CA ARG A 19 12.27 -7.73 19.35
C ARG A 19 11.22 -6.72 18.89
N TYR A 20 11.05 -6.57 17.57
CA TYR A 20 10.00 -5.74 17.01
C TYR A 20 8.59 -6.23 17.42
N LEU A 21 8.36 -7.54 17.38
CA LEU A 21 7.09 -8.16 17.76
C LEU A 21 6.81 -8.04 19.27
N ALA A 22 7.85 -8.02 20.10
CA ALA A 22 7.73 -7.92 21.56
C ALA A 22 7.00 -6.65 22.05
N ARG A 23 6.82 -5.63 21.19
CA ARG A 23 5.94 -4.48 21.47
C ARG A 23 4.51 -4.89 21.82
N ASP A 24 4.03 -6.01 21.27
CA ASP A 24 2.67 -6.49 21.55
C ASP A 24 2.58 -7.01 23.00
N ILE A 25 3.65 -7.63 23.52
CA ILE A 25 3.77 -8.01 24.94
C ILE A 25 3.74 -6.75 25.81
N VAL A 26 4.47 -5.70 25.44
CA VAL A 26 4.49 -4.42 26.16
C VAL A 26 3.08 -3.80 26.21
N ASN A 27 2.28 -4.00 25.15
CA ASN A 27 0.90 -3.53 25.09
C ASN A 27 -0.11 -4.50 25.75
N GLY A 28 0.35 -5.58 26.39
CA GLY A 28 -0.50 -6.58 27.05
C GLY A 28 -1.17 -7.59 26.11
N ASP A 29 -0.86 -7.59 24.83
CA ASP A 29 -1.45 -8.45 23.80
C ASP A 29 -0.53 -9.64 23.49
N ILE A 30 -0.47 -10.58 24.43
CA ILE A 30 0.36 -11.80 24.34
C ILE A 30 -0.14 -12.73 23.23
N GLU A 31 -1.44 -12.78 22.97
CA GLU A 31 -2.02 -13.66 21.94
C GLU A 31 -1.57 -13.24 20.54
N THR A 32 -1.62 -11.93 20.24
CA THR A 32 -1.10 -11.39 18.99
C THR A 32 0.40 -11.62 18.85
N PHE A 33 1.17 -11.44 19.94
CA PHE A 33 2.60 -11.75 19.92
C PHE A 33 2.87 -13.21 19.53
N ASN A 34 2.20 -14.16 20.20
CA ASN A 34 2.35 -15.59 19.93
C ASN A 34 2.01 -15.92 18.48
N GLY A 35 0.90 -15.39 17.96
CA GLY A 35 0.51 -15.59 16.56
C GLY A 35 1.57 -15.06 15.58
N LYS A 36 2.14 -13.88 15.83
CA LYS A 36 3.17 -13.30 14.97
C LYS A 36 4.50 -14.06 15.04
N VAL A 37 4.88 -14.59 16.20
CA VAL A 37 6.08 -15.43 16.33
C VAL A 37 5.90 -16.76 15.61
N GLN A 38 4.73 -17.41 15.73
CA GLN A 38 4.42 -18.63 14.97
C GLN A 38 4.52 -18.41 13.46
N ASP A 39 4.03 -17.27 12.96
CA ASP A 39 4.14 -16.92 11.55
C ASP A 39 5.58 -16.67 11.13
N LEU A 40 6.39 -16.04 11.99
CA LEU A 40 7.82 -15.86 11.76
C LEU A 40 8.55 -17.22 11.67
N THR A 41 8.22 -18.17 12.55
CA THR A 41 8.77 -19.53 12.47
C THR A 41 8.36 -20.21 11.16
N LYS A 42 7.08 -20.17 10.79
CA LYS A 42 6.59 -20.71 9.51
C LYS A 42 7.30 -20.09 8.32
N PHE A 43 7.56 -18.78 8.37
CA PHE A 43 8.29 -18.04 7.34
C PHE A 43 9.69 -18.62 7.14
N TYR A 44 10.48 -18.74 8.21
CA TYR A 44 11.86 -19.24 8.10
C TYR A 44 11.90 -20.70 7.67
N VAL A 45 11.03 -21.55 8.22
CA VAL A 45 10.95 -22.96 7.81
C VAL A 45 10.65 -23.08 6.30
N LYS A 46 9.65 -22.34 5.80
CA LYS A 46 9.31 -22.32 4.37
C LYS A 46 10.48 -21.81 3.53
N ARG A 47 11.12 -20.72 3.96
CA ARG A 47 12.27 -20.15 3.25
C ARG A 47 13.40 -21.16 3.14
N GLU A 48 13.79 -21.82 4.23
CA GLU A 48 14.87 -22.81 4.21
C GLU A 48 14.51 -24.03 3.35
N ALA A 49 13.26 -24.50 3.41
CA ALA A 49 12.78 -25.56 2.52
C ALA A 49 12.92 -25.17 1.04
N PHE A 50 12.52 -23.95 0.68
CA PHE A 50 12.63 -23.44 -0.69
C PHE A 50 14.08 -23.19 -1.13
N CYS A 51 14.95 -22.69 -0.25
CA CYS A 51 16.38 -22.56 -0.54
C CYS A 51 17.02 -23.93 -0.81
N ASN A 52 16.67 -24.96 -0.03
CA ASN A 52 17.16 -26.32 -0.26
C ASN A 52 16.62 -26.91 -1.58
N LEU A 53 15.35 -26.70 -1.88
CA LEU A 53 14.74 -27.11 -3.14
C LEU A 53 15.44 -26.46 -4.36
N ALA A 54 15.69 -25.15 -4.28
CA ALA A 54 16.38 -24.41 -5.34
C ALA A 54 17.81 -24.91 -5.56
N LYS A 55 18.55 -25.25 -4.49
CA LYS A 55 19.91 -25.82 -4.59
C LYS A 55 19.93 -27.19 -5.28
N ASN A 56 18.93 -28.04 -5.01
CA ASN A 56 18.84 -29.37 -5.61
C ASN A 56 18.45 -29.33 -7.11
N TYR A 57 17.98 -28.19 -7.61
CA TYR A 57 17.39 -28.07 -8.95
C TYR A 57 18.07 -27.00 -9.82
N GLN A 58 19.34 -26.64 -9.51
CA GLN A 58 20.04 -25.45 -10.04
C GLN A 58 20.17 -25.33 -11.58
N ASN A 59 19.82 -26.33 -12.38
CA ASN A 59 20.07 -26.35 -13.84
C ASN A 59 18.82 -26.49 -14.75
N HIS A 60 17.60 -26.35 -14.24
CA HIS A 60 16.39 -26.73 -14.99
C HIS A 60 15.32 -25.63 -15.17
N GLY A 61 15.74 -24.39 -15.45
CA GLY A 61 14.80 -23.32 -15.78
C GLY A 61 13.94 -22.90 -14.59
N LEU A 62 14.55 -22.78 -13.41
CA LEU A 62 13.90 -22.16 -12.26
C LEU A 62 13.63 -20.70 -12.53
N ARG A 63 12.47 -20.26 -12.07
CA ARG A 63 12.17 -18.86 -11.87
C ARG A 63 11.82 -18.63 -10.41
N PHE A 64 12.00 -17.43 -9.92
CA PHE A 64 11.73 -17.08 -8.54
C PHE A 64 10.67 -16.00 -8.51
N SER A 65 9.88 -15.98 -7.44
CA SER A 65 8.92 -14.91 -7.17
C SER A 65 8.95 -14.55 -5.69
N ARG A 66 8.58 -13.30 -5.38
CA ARG A 66 8.18 -12.94 -4.02
C ARG A 66 6.73 -13.29 -3.82
N VAL A 67 6.44 -14.07 -2.77
CA VAL A 67 5.09 -14.51 -2.46
C VAL A 67 4.70 -13.92 -1.10
N PRO A 68 3.65 -13.08 -1.04
CA PRO A 68 3.15 -12.52 0.20
C PRO A 68 2.55 -13.63 1.10
N SER A 69 2.68 -13.48 2.42
CA SER A 69 1.90 -14.30 3.37
C SER A 69 0.62 -13.59 3.85
N TRP A 70 0.29 -12.46 3.22
CA TRP A 70 -1.00 -11.75 3.26
C TRP A 70 -1.32 -10.95 4.53
N ARG A 71 -0.50 -11.00 5.60
CA ARG A 71 -0.77 -10.25 6.85
C ARG A 71 -0.09 -8.87 6.84
N GLU A 72 1.23 -8.85 6.66
CA GLU A 72 2.06 -7.65 6.79
C GLU A 72 2.98 -7.43 5.58
N THR A 73 2.53 -7.77 4.37
CA THR A 73 3.34 -7.47 3.18
C THR A 73 3.29 -5.97 2.84
N CYS A 74 4.45 -5.33 2.65
CA CYS A 74 4.52 -3.92 2.32
C CYS A 74 4.31 -3.63 0.82
N ALA A 75 4.18 -2.34 0.49
CA ALA A 75 4.05 -1.86 -0.88
C ALA A 75 5.19 -2.30 -1.80
N PHE A 76 6.45 -2.22 -1.36
CA PHE A 76 7.59 -2.65 -2.19
C PHE A 76 7.54 -4.16 -2.48
N CYS A 77 7.28 -4.96 -1.44
CA CYS A 77 7.10 -6.41 -1.56
C CYS A 77 5.91 -6.75 -2.48
N PHE A 78 4.81 -5.99 -2.45
CA PHE A 78 3.68 -6.13 -3.39
C PHE A 78 4.12 -5.94 -4.85
N ILE A 79 4.91 -4.91 -5.14
CA ILE A 79 5.39 -4.62 -6.51
C ILE A 79 6.28 -5.76 -7.04
N LEU A 80 7.15 -6.31 -6.20
CA LEU A 80 8.00 -7.43 -6.62
C LEU A 80 7.17 -8.72 -6.79
N ALA A 81 6.17 -8.94 -5.94
CA ALA A 81 5.26 -10.06 -6.06
C ALA A 81 4.37 -9.96 -7.31
N SER A 82 3.93 -8.77 -7.71
CA SER A 82 3.07 -8.64 -8.89
C SER A 82 3.72 -9.15 -10.17
N ARG A 83 5.06 -9.18 -10.25
CA ARG A 83 5.80 -9.69 -11.41
C ARG A 83 5.72 -11.21 -11.59
N GLY A 84 5.24 -11.95 -10.60
CA GLY A 84 5.19 -13.41 -10.66
C GLY A 84 6.58 -14.03 -10.69
N PHE A 85 6.68 -15.21 -11.29
CA PHE A 85 7.94 -15.95 -11.38
C PHE A 85 8.80 -15.46 -12.55
N ASP A 86 9.24 -14.20 -12.47
CA ASP A 86 10.05 -13.56 -13.52
C ASP A 86 11.57 -13.63 -13.21
N TYR A 87 11.92 -13.67 -11.92
CA TYR A 87 13.31 -13.55 -11.49
C TYR A 87 14.12 -14.82 -11.81
N GLY A 88 15.27 -14.65 -12.48
CA GLY A 88 16.16 -15.76 -12.82
C GLY A 88 16.97 -16.34 -11.65
N SER A 89 16.98 -15.67 -10.49
CA SER A 89 17.69 -16.12 -9.30
C SER A 89 17.03 -15.64 -8.01
N GLU A 90 17.28 -16.34 -6.90
CA GLU A 90 16.87 -15.92 -5.56
C GLU A 90 17.38 -14.50 -5.24
N PHE A 91 18.62 -14.18 -5.62
CA PHE A 91 19.22 -12.86 -5.42
C PHE A 91 18.43 -11.78 -6.16
N ALA A 92 18.09 -12.01 -7.44
CA ALA A 92 17.31 -11.07 -8.25
C ALA A 92 15.88 -10.85 -7.71
N ALA A 93 15.28 -11.86 -7.07
CA ALA A 93 14.00 -11.73 -6.36
C ALA A 93 14.10 -10.94 -5.04
N GLY A 94 15.25 -10.32 -4.76
CA GLY A 94 15.50 -9.60 -3.54
C GLY A 94 15.96 -10.50 -2.39
N GLY A 95 16.66 -11.60 -2.69
CA GLY A 95 17.23 -12.55 -1.73
C GLY A 95 18.53 -12.04 -1.09
N LYS A 96 19.43 -12.97 -0.71
CA LYS A 96 20.73 -12.73 -0.03
C LYS A 96 21.30 -11.32 -0.27
N GLY A 97 21.32 -10.47 0.77
CA GLY A 97 21.87 -9.11 0.70
C GLY A 97 20.84 -7.97 0.68
N ASN A 98 19.54 -8.26 0.51
CA ASN A 98 18.51 -7.23 0.55
C ASN A 98 17.94 -7.05 1.97
N LYS A 99 17.84 -5.79 2.40
CA LYS A 99 17.30 -5.40 3.70
C LYS A 99 15.80 -5.74 3.77
N TYR A 100 15.47 -6.83 4.46
CA TYR A 100 14.09 -7.04 4.92
C TYR A 100 13.82 -6.02 6.01
N HIS A 101 12.78 -5.20 5.84
CA HIS A 101 12.33 -4.36 6.93
C HIS A 101 11.46 -5.19 7.88
N PRO A 102 11.44 -4.86 9.20
CA PRO A 102 10.70 -5.61 10.22
C PRO A 102 9.18 -5.64 10.03
N ASN A 103 8.65 -5.09 8.94
CA ASN A 103 7.23 -5.07 8.56
C ASN A 103 6.97 -5.68 7.18
N CYS A 104 7.76 -6.67 6.73
CA CYS A 104 7.41 -7.52 5.58
C CYS A 104 7.46 -9.00 6.02
N ASP A 105 6.60 -9.81 5.42
CA ASP A 105 6.42 -11.24 5.66
C ASP A 105 6.41 -12.05 4.35
N CYS A 106 6.86 -11.46 3.23
CA CYS A 106 6.91 -12.14 1.94
C CYS A 106 8.13 -13.07 1.84
N ILE A 107 7.93 -14.28 1.35
CA ILE A 107 8.99 -15.27 1.09
C ILE A 107 9.39 -15.26 -0.37
N ILE A 108 10.62 -15.68 -0.66
CA ILE A 108 11.05 -15.96 -2.03
C ILE A 108 10.79 -17.44 -2.29
N VAL A 109 10.08 -17.74 -3.37
CA VAL A 109 9.67 -19.10 -3.73
C VAL A 109 10.20 -19.44 -5.12
N PRO A 110 10.86 -20.60 -5.31
CA PRO A 110 11.17 -21.12 -6.63
C PRO A 110 9.91 -21.69 -7.29
N GLY A 111 9.78 -21.43 -8.58
CA GLY A 111 8.76 -21.97 -9.47
C GLY A 111 9.43 -22.64 -10.66
N PHE A 112 8.73 -23.62 -11.21
CA PHE A 112 9.31 -24.59 -12.13
C PHE A 112 8.67 -24.43 -13.50
N ASN A 113 9.42 -23.97 -14.52
CA ASN A 113 8.84 -23.72 -15.85
C ASN A 113 8.16 -24.97 -16.48
N SER A 114 8.58 -26.18 -16.08
CA SER A 114 8.18 -27.43 -16.72
C SER A 114 7.49 -28.43 -15.77
N LEU A 115 7.11 -28.02 -14.55
CA LEU A 115 6.50 -28.95 -13.59
C LEU A 115 5.09 -29.35 -14.05
N GLY A 116 4.98 -30.53 -14.66
CA GLY A 116 3.70 -31.09 -15.13
C GLY A 116 3.00 -30.22 -16.20
N GLY A 117 3.74 -29.40 -16.95
CA GLY A 117 3.17 -28.45 -17.92
C GLY A 117 2.43 -27.25 -17.31
N VAL A 118 2.50 -27.07 -15.99
CA VAL A 118 1.85 -25.97 -15.28
C VAL A 118 2.80 -24.77 -15.20
N HIS A 119 2.38 -23.63 -15.75
CA HIS A 119 3.13 -22.37 -15.65
C HIS A 119 3.41 -22.01 -14.17
N PRO A 120 4.62 -21.53 -13.82
CA PRO A 120 4.99 -21.19 -12.44
C PRO A 120 3.97 -20.33 -11.68
N ASP A 121 3.40 -19.33 -12.33
CA ASP A 121 2.38 -18.43 -11.75
C ASP A 121 1.11 -19.15 -11.26
N LYS A 122 0.89 -20.41 -11.66
CA LYS A 122 -0.24 -21.24 -11.25
C LYS A 122 0.12 -22.32 -10.23
N GLN A 123 1.39 -22.40 -9.82
CA GLN A 123 1.88 -23.46 -8.91
C GLN A 123 1.59 -23.19 -7.44
N ILE A 124 1.27 -21.94 -7.09
CA ILE A 124 0.94 -21.55 -5.71
C ILE A 124 -0.54 -21.21 -5.64
N GLU A 125 -1.29 -21.99 -4.86
CA GLU A 125 -2.70 -21.75 -4.63
C GLU A 125 -2.95 -20.35 -4.06
N GLY A 126 -3.95 -19.65 -4.61
CA GLY A 126 -4.34 -18.31 -4.18
C GLY A 126 -3.39 -17.18 -4.62
N TYR A 127 -2.18 -17.48 -5.07
CA TYR A 127 -1.25 -16.49 -5.60
C TYR A 127 -1.54 -16.25 -7.10
N LYS A 128 -2.02 -15.05 -7.43
CA LYS A 128 -2.43 -14.68 -8.79
C LYS A 128 -1.62 -13.48 -9.27
N PRO A 129 -0.32 -13.65 -9.61
CA PRO A 129 0.57 -12.54 -9.92
C PRO A 129 0.08 -11.71 -11.11
N THR A 130 -0.47 -12.32 -12.16
CA THR A 130 -1.06 -11.59 -13.29
C THR A 130 -2.14 -10.59 -12.83
N GLN A 131 -3.07 -11.02 -11.98
CA GLN A 131 -4.13 -10.13 -11.47
C GLN A 131 -3.55 -9.04 -10.53
N MET A 132 -2.49 -9.38 -9.79
CA MET A 132 -1.78 -8.41 -8.97
C MET A 132 -1.04 -7.38 -9.84
N GLN A 133 -0.49 -7.79 -10.99
CA GLN A 133 0.14 -6.93 -11.97
C GLN A 133 -0.87 -5.97 -12.58
N ASP A 134 -2.09 -6.43 -12.90
CA ASP A 134 -3.16 -5.58 -13.42
C ASP A 134 -3.50 -4.47 -12.43
N ARG A 135 -3.66 -4.81 -11.15
CA ARG A 135 -3.90 -3.82 -10.08
C ARG A 135 -2.71 -2.90 -9.82
N TYR A 136 -1.48 -3.42 -9.91
CA TYR A 136 -0.28 -2.58 -9.86
C TYR A 136 -0.28 -1.56 -11.01
N ASN A 137 -0.66 -1.98 -12.23
CA ASN A 137 -0.77 -1.09 -13.39
C ASN A 137 -1.89 -0.05 -13.19
N GLU A 138 -3.04 -0.41 -12.62
CA GLU A 138 -4.09 0.54 -12.23
C GLU A 138 -3.55 1.59 -11.25
N VAL A 139 -2.82 1.16 -10.23
CA VAL A 139 -2.18 2.08 -9.27
C VAL A 139 -1.15 2.99 -9.95
N CYS A 140 -0.37 2.47 -10.91
CA CYS A 140 0.58 3.30 -11.64
C CYS A 140 -0.12 4.39 -12.47
N LYS A 141 -1.25 4.06 -13.10
CA LYS A 141 -2.05 5.02 -13.87
C LYS A 141 -2.55 6.19 -13.02
N THR A 142 -2.91 5.96 -11.76
CA THR A 142 -3.42 7.04 -10.89
C THR A 142 -2.37 8.08 -10.50
N VAL A 143 -1.08 7.73 -10.58
CA VAL A 143 0.03 8.63 -10.23
C VAL A 143 0.93 8.99 -11.41
N ASP A 144 0.58 8.58 -12.63
CA ASP A 144 1.45 8.73 -13.80
C ASP A 144 1.82 10.20 -14.07
N GLY A 145 0.82 11.09 -13.98
CA GLY A 145 1.02 12.55 -14.12
C GLY A 145 1.88 13.18 -13.00
N LEU A 146 2.07 12.49 -11.87
CA LEU A 146 2.98 12.91 -10.79
C LEU A 146 4.39 12.35 -10.98
N CYS A 147 4.53 11.27 -11.75
CA CYS A 147 5.78 10.53 -11.92
C CYS A 147 6.56 10.96 -13.17
N THR A 148 6.67 12.27 -13.41
CA THR A 148 7.39 12.84 -14.56
C THR A 148 8.76 13.41 -14.14
N LEU A 149 9.71 13.49 -15.09
CA LEU A 149 11.03 14.10 -14.84
C LEU A 149 10.91 15.58 -14.45
N GLU A 150 9.92 16.29 -14.99
CA GLU A 150 9.61 17.67 -14.63
C GLU A 150 9.22 17.77 -13.15
N LYS A 151 8.23 16.96 -12.71
CA LYS A 151 7.80 16.91 -11.31
C LYS A 151 8.93 16.49 -10.36
N TYR A 152 9.81 15.59 -10.81
CA TYR A 152 11.00 15.22 -10.05
C TYR A 152 11.90 16.43 -9.76
N ARG A 153 12.20 17.23 -10.80
CA ARG A 153 13.03 18.42 -10.69
C ARG A 153 12.37 19.50 -9.82
N GLU A 154 11.07 19.75 -10.03
CA GLU A 154 10.29 20.73 -9.27
C GLU A 154 10.19 20.39 -7.78
N SER A 155 10.04 19.10 -7.44
CA SER A 155 9.86 18.66 -6.05
C SER A 155 11.09 18.85 -5.16
N GLY A 156 12.26 19.12 -5.74
CA GLY A 156 13.53 19.15 -5.00
C GLY A 156 13.99 17.77 -4.50
N ALA A 157 13.34 16.69 -4.94
CA ALA A 157 13.60 15.33 -4.48
C ALA A 157 15.03 14.84 -4.73
N TYR A 158 15.75 15.47 -5.68
CA TYR A 158 17.17 15.22 -5.91
C TYR A 158 18.04 15.39 -4.65
N LYS A 159 17.61 16.23 -3.68
CA LYS A 159 18.32 16.39 -2.40
C LYS A 159 18.32 15.10 -1.56
N LYS A 160 17.27 14.28 -1.70
CA LYS A 160 17.12 13.01 -0.97
C LYS A 160 17.54 11.81 -1.80
N TYR A 161 17.17 11.77 -3.07
CA TYR A 161 17.34 10.62 -3.96
C TYR A 161 18.45 10.80 -5.01
N GLY A 162 19.18 11.92 -5.00
CA GLY A 162 20.25 12.20 -5.97
C GLY A 162 19.75 12.31 -7.40
N TYR A 163 20.38 11.62 -8.33
CA TYR A 163 19.91 11.50 -9.72
C TYR A 163 19.03 10.26 -9.95
N ASN A 164 18.56 9.60 -8.89
CA ASN A 164 17.79 8.36 -8.97
C ASN A 164 16.28 8.61 -9.16
N PHE A 165 15.90 8.93 -10.38
CA PHE A 165 14.50 9.12 -10.77
C PHE A 165 13.63 7.89 -10.48
N SER A 166 14.16 6.69 -10.74
CA SER A 166 13.43 5.42 -10.56
C SER A 166 13.06 5.16 -9.10
N GLU A 167 13.97 5.45 -8.17
CA GLU A 167 13.72 5.29 -6.74
C GLU A 167 12.69 6.32 -6.23
N TRP A 168 12.78 7.56 -6.71
CA TRP A 168 11.76 8.57 -6.41
C TRP A 168 10.38 8.18 -6.95
N LYS A 169 10.29 7.75 -8.21
CA LYS A 169 9.04 7.24 -8.82
C LYS A 169 8.47 6.08 -8.01
N LEU A 170 9.33 5.12 -7.63
CA LEU A 170 8.94 4.00 -6.78
C LEU A 170 8.41 4.45 -5.42
N SER A 171 8.95 5.53 -4.85
CA SER A 171 8.48 6.07 -3.58
C SER A 171 7.06 6.63 -3.67
N ILE A 172 6.70 7.27 -4.79
CA ILE A 172 5.35 7.78 -5.07
C ILE A 172 4.38 6.60 -5.24
N ILE A 173 4.72 5.65 -6.11
CA ILE A 173 3.90 4.44 -6.34
C ILE A 173 3.72 3.66 -5.03
N SER A 174 4.79 3.51 -4.24
CA SER A 174 4.71 2.85 -2.93
C SER A 174 3.81 3.59 -1.96
N SER A 175 3.78 4.93 -2.02
CA SER A 175 2.86 5.74 -1.22
C SER A 175 1.41 5.47 -1.63
N GLU A 176 1.13 5.44 -2.92
CA GLU A 176 -0.21 5.16 -3.44
C GLU A 176 -0.68 3.75 -3.08
N ILE A 177 0.18 2.73 -3.20
CA ILE A 177 -0.14 1.35 -2.79
C ILE A 177 -0.51 1.28 -1.30
N ARG A 178 0.13 2.07 -0.42
CA ARG A 178 -0.21 2.09 1.01
C ARG A 178 -1.62 2.61 1.29
N GLN A 179 -2.20 3.39 0.38
CA GLN A 179 -3.57 3.91 0.49
C GLN A 179 -4.62 2.90 0.03
N ARG A 180 -4.20 1.88 -0.73
CA ARG A 180 -5.07 0.80 -1.18
C ARG A 180 -5.30 -0.22 -0.06
N ASP A 181 -6.44 -0.88 -0.09
CA ASP A 181 -6.75 -2.02 0.75
C ASP A 181 -5.90 -3.22 0.31
N LYS A 182 -5.32 -3.90 1.29
CA LYS A 182 -4.46 -5.06 1.05
C LYS A 182 -5.23 -6.16 0.32
N LYS A 183 -6.42 -6.55 0.79
CA LYS A 183 -7.19 -7.63 0.16
C LYS A 183 -7.55 -7.28 -1.28
N TRP A 184 -7.85 -6.01 -1.55
CA TRP A 184 -8.04 -5.54 -2.93
C TRP A 184 -6.78 -5.75 -3.79
N LEU A 185 -5.62 -5.27 -3.34
CA LEU A 185 -4.34 -5.45 -4.05
C LEU A 185 -4.05 -6.93 -4.35
N TRP A 186 -4.36 -7.82 -3.42
CA TRP A 186 -4.04 -9.23 -3.49
C TRP A 186 -5.03 -10.07 -4.30
N SER A 187 -6.32 -9.80 -4.13
CA SER A 187 -7.40 -10.68 -4.60
C SER A 187 -8.48 -9.98 -5.41
N GLY A 188 -8.42 -8.66 -5.55
CA GLY A 188 -9.47 -7.86 -6.18
C GLY A 188 -10.72 -7.67 -5.32
N ASN A 189 -10.72 -8.18 -4.08
CA ASN A 189 -11.84 -8.02 -3.16
C ASN A 189 -12.08 -6.55 -2.85
N ILE A 190 -13.27 -6.04 -3.20
CA ILE A 190 -13.65 -4.65 -2.98
C ILE A 190 -13.84 -4.40 -1.47
N PRO A 191 -13.04 -3.51 -0.83
CA PRO A 191 -13.13 -3.25 0.60
C PRO A 191 -14.47 -2.64 0.95
N LEU A 192 -15.03 -2.95 2.13
CA LEU A 192 -16.25 -2.30 2.63
C LEU A 192 -15.93 -0.90 3.17
N VAL A 193 -16.87 0.03 3.00
CA VAL A 193 -16.84 1.32 3.72
C VAL A 193 -17.01 1.04 5.21
N LYS A 194 -16.10 1.55 6.02
CA LYS A 194 -16.12 1.36 7.49
C LYS A 194 -16.37 2.68 8.18
N PHE A 195 -16.87 2.59 9.41
CA PHE A 195 -17.18 3.71 10.27
C PHE A 195 -16.61 3.42 11.65
N GLU A 196 -15.96 4.41 12.25
CA GLU A 196 -15.41 4.30 13.61
C GLU A 196 -16.51 4.00 14.65
N THR A 197 -17.69 4.61 14.51
CA THR A 197 -18.81 4.43 15.43
C THR A 197 -20.14 4.20 14.69
N LYS A 198 -21.11 3.57 15.36
CA LYS A 198 -22.47 3.41 14.83
C LYS A 198 -23.16 4.75 14.61
N LYS A 199 -23.00 5.68 15.55
CA LYS A 199 -23.53 7.05 15.45
C LYS A 199 -23.01 7.76 14.20
N LEU A 200 -21.70 7.72 13.97
CA LEU A 200 -21.08 8.31 12.77
C LEU A 200 -21.67 7.73 11.48
N LYS A 201 -21.94 6.42 11.46
CA LYS A 201 -22.58 5.76 10.32
C LYS A 201 -24.00 6.27 10.07
N GLU A 202 -24.78 6.49 11.12
CA GLU A 202 -26.13 7.04 11.04
C GLU A 202 -26.08 8.49 10.53
N ASP A 203 -25.24 9.33 11.13
CA ASP A 203 -25.06 10.75 10.76
C ASP A 203 -24.63 10.91 9.28
N ILE A 204 -23.69 10.08 8.81
CA ILE A 204 -23.24 10.15 7.41
C ILE A 204 -24.36 9.73 6.45
N LYS A 205 -25.17 8.74 6.83
CA LYS A 205 -26.27 8.26 5.99
C LYS A 205 -27.45 9.23 5.94
N SER A 206 -27.71 9.97 7.01
CA SER A 206 -28.79 10.96 7.06
C SER A 206 -28.36 12.30 6.45
N GLU A 207 -27.20 12.82 6.84
CA GLU A 207 -26.83 14.23 6.59
C GLU A 207 -25.72 14.40 5.53
N ARG A 208 -24.84 13.41 5.36
CA ARG A 208 -23.64 13.52 4.50
C ARG A 208 -23.59 12.44 3.41
N GLN A 209 -24.74 12.19 2.79
CA GLN A 209 -24.88 11.13 1.77
C GLN A 209 -23.92 11.29 0.58
N HIS A 210 -23.53 12.52 0.24
CA HIS A 210 -22.59 12.79 -0.84
C HIS A 210 -21.18 12.25 -0.52
N GLU A 211 -20.70 12.39 0.72
CA GLU A 211 -19.42 11.80 1.16
C GLU A 211 -19.47 10.27 1.09
N LEU A 212 -20.61 9.67 1.48
CA LEU A 212 -20.81 8.23 1.35
C LEU A 212 -20.77 7.78 -0.11
N ARG A 213 -21.40 8.51 -1.04
CA ARG A 213 -21.33 8.19 -2.47
C ARG A 213 -19.89 8.26 -3.00
N THR A 214 -19.12 9.27 -2.60
CA THR A 214 -17.70 9.36 -2.94
C THR A 214 -16.92 8.15 -2.41
N ALA A 215 -17.12 7.78 -1.15
CA ALA A 215 -16.48 6.61 -0.55
C ALA A 215 -16.87 5.29 -1.25
N GLU A 216 -18.14 5.13 -1.63
CA GLU A 216 -18.62 3.98 -2.38
C GLU A 216 -18.05 3.91 -3.82
N ARG A 217 -17.67 5.04 -4.42
CA ARG A 217 -16.94 5.05 -5.70
C ARG A 217 -15.46 4.69 -5.51
N LEU A 218 -14.81 5.31 -4.53
CA LEU A 218 -13.38 5.12 -4.23
C LEU A 218 -13.02 3.66 -3.92
N ARG A 219 -13.89 2.93 -3.22
CA ARG A 219 -13.64 1.52 -2.86
C ARG A 219 -13.50 0.60 -4.07
N PHE A 220 -14.10 0.91 -5.23
CA PHE A 220 -13.94 0.08 -6.44
C PHE A 220 -12.49 0.08 -6.94
N PHE A 221 -11.79 1.19 -6.71
CA PHE A 221 -10.34 1.32 -6.94
C PHE A 221 -9.51 0.82 -5.75
N GLY A 222 -10.13 0.10 -4.82
CA GLY A 222 -9.46 -0.46 -3.65
C GLY A 222 -9.03 0.58 -2.62
N MET A 223 -9.51 1.82 -2.65
CA MET A 223 -9.13 2.81 -1.63
C MET A 223 -9.72 2.45 -0.27
N GLN A 224 -8.95 2.68 0.79
CA GLN A 224 -9.43 2.50 2.16
C GLN A 224 -10.38 3.64 2.55
N THR A 225 -11.67 3.32 2.70
CA THR A 225 -12.72 4.30 3.02
C THR A 225 -13.26 4.09 4.44
N ASN A 226 -12.38 4.32 5.40
CA ASN A 226 -12.70 4.20 6.82
C ASN A 226 -13.02 5.59 7.38
N PHE A 227 -14.30 5.92 7.55
CA PHE A 227 -14.73 7.17 8.18
C PHE A 227 -14.35 7.19 9.66
N LYS A 228 -13.86 8.34 10.12
CA LYS A 228 -13.52 8.60 11.52
C LYS A 228 -14.28 9.79 12.08
N VAL A 229 -14.33 9.90 13.40
CA VAL A 229 -14.88 11.09 14.05
C VAL A 229 -13.93 12.26 13.82
N ASP A 230 -14.41 13.28 13.11
CA ASP A 230 -13.59 14.38 12.60
C ASP A 230 -13.55 15.61 13.53
N GLN A 231 -14.45 15.67 14.50
CA GLN A 231 -14.46 16.70 15.54
C GLN A 231 -13.51 16.33 16.68
N ILE A 232 -12.47 17.14 16.87
CA ILE A 232 -11.66 17.10 18.08
C ILE A 232 -12.09 18.28 18.94
N ASN A 233 -12.59 18.00 20.14
CA ASN A 233 -12.80 19.02 21.19
C ASN A 233 -11.45 19.43 21.77
N ASN A 234 -10.57 20.04 20.96
CA ASN A 234 -9.33 20.61 21.44
C ASN A 234 -9.46 22.12 21.43
N TYR A 235 -9.77 22.68 22.61
CA TYR A 235 -9.41 24.05 22.94
C TYR A 235 -7.88 24.13 22.96
N ASP A 236 -7.26 24.33 21.79
CA ASP A 236 -5.94 24.92 21.82
C ASP A 236 -6.08 26.30 22.49
N GLY A 237 -5.12 26.69 23.34
CA GLY A 237 -5.14 27.98 24.04
C GLY A 237 -5.11 29.22 23.13
N HIS A 238 -5.44 29.04 21.85
CA HIS A 238 -5.50 30.03 20.77
C HIS A 238 -6.86 30.05 20.05
N GLY A 239 -7.85 29.25 20.47
CA GLY A 239 -9.24 29.34 20.00
C GLY A 239 -9.50 28.84 18.57
N ASN A 240 -8.61 28.02 17.99
CA ASN A 240 -8.78 27.47 16.65
C ASN A 240 -9.18 25.99 16.72
N ASN A 241 -10.47 25.69 16.56
CA ASN A 241 -10.94 24.31 16.41
C ASN A 241 -10.38 23.68 15.13
N LYS A 242 -9.31 22.88 15.25
CA LYS A 242 -8.80 22.03 14.18
C LYS A 242 -9.41 20.63 14.29
N GLY A 243 -10.12 20.21 13.24
CA GLY A 243 -10.66 18.86 13.11
C GLY A 243 -9.68 17.89 12.46
N LEU A 244 -10.11 16.65 12.27
CA LEU A 244 -9.44 15.62 11.47
C LEU A 244 -10.08 15.52 10.08
N ALA A 245 -9.36 14.91 9.13
CA ALA A 245 -9.91 14.59 7.82
C ALA A 245 -11.10 13.61 7.92
N ASP A 246 -11.91 13.49 6.86
CA ASP A 246 -13.09 12.61 6.87
C ASP A 246 -12.72 11.12 6.99
N LEU A 247 -11.62 10.71 6.35
CA LEU A 247 -11.14 9.33 6.34
C LEU A 247 -9.90 9.13 7.24
N ALA A 248 -9.79 7.95 7.85
CA ALA A 248 -8.73 7.58 8.77
C ALA A 248 -7.31 7.68 8.17
N ASN A 249 -7.19 7.54 6.85
CA ASN A 249 -5.92 7.68 6.12
C ASN A 249 -5.54 9.14 5.80
N GLY A 250 -6.30 10.12 6.30
CA GLY A 250 -6.03 11.54 6.11
C GLY A 250 -6.65 12.13 4.84
N TYR A 251 -7.57 11.42 4.19
CA TYR A 251 -8.24 11.92 2.99
C TYR A 251 -9.47 12.73 3.40
N GLU A 252 -9.55 13.97 2.94
CA GLU A 252 -10.76 14.80 3.04
C GLU A 252 -11.59 14.64 1.77
N LEU A 253 -12.89 14.44 1.90
CA LEU A 253 -13.83 14.32 0.80
C LEU A 253 -14.52 15.65 0.52
N LYS A 254 -14.60 16.03 -0.75
CA LYS A 254 -15.32 17.22 -1.20
C LYS A 254 -16.07 16.89 -2.49
N SER A 255 -17.40 16.83 -2.40
CA SER A 255 -18.25 16.75 -3.60
C SER A 255 -18.30 18.11 -4.27
N LEU A 256 -18.10 18.14 -5.58
CA LEU A 256 -18.05 19.36 -6.38
C LEU A 256 -19.38 19.68 -7.08
N SER A 257 -20.51 19.12 -6.64
CA SER A 257 -21.82 19.23 -7.34
C SER A 257 -22.18 20.64 -7.82
N THR A 258 -21.77 21.69 -7.10
CA THR A 258 -22.01 23.10 -7.49
C THR A 258 -20.72 23.91 -7.66
N ALA A 259 -19.55 23.30 -7.56
CA ALA A 259 -18.27 24.00 -7.50
C ALA A 259 -17.62 24.06 -8.90
N THR A 260 -17.83 25.18 -9.59
CA THR A 260 -17.34 25.40 -10.97
C THR A 260 -16.26 26.49 -11.08
N SER A 261 -15.85 27.09 -9.95
CA SER A 261 -14.90 28.21 -9.96
C SER A 261 -13.63 27.92 -9.15
N LYS A 262 -12.50 28.41 -9.67
CA LYS A 262 -11.18 28.40 -8.99
C LYS A 262 -11.26 28.91 -7.56
N ASN A 263 -12.01 29.98 -7.30
CA ASN A 263 -12.11 30.56 -5.96
C ASN A 263 -12.73 29.58 -4.96
N THR A 264 -13.72 28.80 -5.40
CA THR A 264 -14.38 27.79 -4.57
C THR A 264 -13.43 26.63 -4.28
N LEU A 265 -12.75 26.11 -5.31
CA LEU A 265 -11.75 25.04 -5.16
C LEU A 265 -10.60 25.48 -4.27
N ASN A 266 -10.07 26.68 -4.47
CA ASN A 266 -9.00 27.22 -3.63
C ASN A 266 -9.46 27.42 -2.17
N LYS A 267 -10.72 27.81 -1.95
CA LYS A 267 -11.30 27.89 -0.61
C LYS A 267 -11.37 26.52 0.06
N TYR A 268 -11.72 25.46 -0.66
CA TYR A 268 -11.68 24.10 -0.13
C TYR A 268 -10.26 23.70 0.26
N LEU A 269 -9.29 23.85 -0.63
CA LEU A 269 -7.88 23.52 -0.35
C LEU A 269 -7.33 24.28 0.87
N LYS A 270 -7.54 25.60 0.93
CA LYS A 270 -7.16 26.42 2.08
C LYS A 270 -7.87 26.03 3.37
N GLY A 271 -9.15 25.68 3.27
CA GLY A 271 -9.96 25.21 4.39
C GLY A 271 -9.37 23.96 5.00
N VAL A 272 -9.07 22.96 4.17
CA VAL A 272 -8.46 21.70 4.60
C VAL A 272 -7.08 21.95 5.21
N SER A 273 -6.19 22.65 4.49
CA SER A 273 -4.83 22.93 4.95
C SER A 273 -4.78 23.63 6.32
N LYS A 274 -5.72 24.54 6.59
CA LYS A 274 -5.75 25.29 7.87
C LYS A 274 -6.43 24.53 9.01
N ARG A 275 -7.47 23.75 8.70
CA ARG A 275 -8.41 23.23 9.73
C ARG A 275 -8.28 21.74 9.99
N LYS A 276 -7.67 20.97 9.09
CA LYS A 276 -7.63 19.50 9.16
C LYS A 276 -6.21 19.05 9.51
N LYS A 277 -6.02 18.61 10.75
CA LYS A 277 -4.68 18.38 11.33
C LYS A 277 -3.90 17.25 10.66
N ASP A 278 -4.60 16.23 10.18
CA ASP A 278 -4.02 15.02 9.61
C ASP A 278 -4.38 14.83 8.14
N ALA A 279 -4.80 15.90 7.47
CA ALA A 279 -5.07 15.86 6.04
C ALA A 279 -3.78 15.60 5.24
N VAL A 280 -3.83 14.57 4.40
CA VAL A 280 -2.77 14.18 3.46
C VAL A 280 -3.19 14.49 2.02
N ALA A 281 -4.48 14.35 1.71
CA ALA A 281 -5.03 14.62 0.39
C ALA A 281 -6.46 15.14 0.47
N VAL A 282 -6.90 15.84 -0.58
CA VAL A 282 -8.31 16.21 -0.80
C VAL A 282 -8.80 15.43 -2.02
N VAL A 283 -9.87 14.68 -1.85
CA VAL A 283 -10.59 14.01 -2.93
C VAL A 283 -11.71 14.94 -3.39
N PHE A 284 -11.55 15.46 -4.60
CA PHE A 284 -12.62 16.17 -5.29
C PHE A 284 -13.45 15.19 -6.10
N ASP A 285 -14.69 14.95 -5.68
CA ASP A 285 -15.63 14.12 -6.42
C ASP A 285 -16.43 14.99 -7.40
N ASN A 286 -16.06 14.87 -8.67
CA ASN A 286 -16.64 15.63 -9.78
C ASN A 286 -17.82 14.91 -10.46
N THR A 287 -18.24 13.73 -9.97
CA THR A 287 -19.23 12.87 -10.65
C THR A 287 -20.59 13.54 -10.89
N GLU A 288 -20.97 14.49 -10.03
CA GLU A 288 -22.27 15.17 -10.05
C GLU A 288 -22.17 16.63 -10.49
N ASN A 289 -21.01 17.05 -11.02
CA ASN A 289 -20.78 18.39 -11.51
C ASN A 289 -21.06 18.47 -13.03
N VAL A 290 -21.36 19.67 -13.50
CA VAL A 290 -21.50 19.98 -14.94
C VAL A 290 -20.16 20.12 -15.64
N SER A 291 -19.11 20.51 -14.92
CA SER A 291 -17.76 20.68 -15.47
C SER A 291 -17.03 19.35 -15.67
N THR A 292 -16.20 19.26 -16.70
CA THR A 292 -15.39 18.06 -16.95
C THR A 292 -14.20 17.96 -16.00
N ASP A 293 -13.60 16.77 -15.89
CA ASP A 293 -12.42 16.57 -15.05
C ASP A 293 -11.24 17.43 -15.53
N GLU A 294 -11.07 17.62 -16.85
CA GLU A 294 -10.02 18.47 -17.41
C GLU A 294 -10.16 19.94 -17.00
N GLU A 295 -11.40 20.46 -17.02
CA GLU A 295 -11.70 21.82 -16.58
C GLU A 295 -11.37 22.00 -15.09
N ILE A 296 -11.83 21.08 -14.24
CA ILE A 296 -11.57 21.12 -12.80
C ILE A 296 -10.06 20.98 -12.52
N ILE A 297 -9.36 20.06 -13.18
CA ILE A 297 -7.91 19.90 -13.06
C ILE A 297 -7.18 21.19 -13.44
N SER A 298 -7.61 21.87 -14.51
CA SER A 298 -7.04 23.16 -14.91
C SER A 298 -7.20 24.20 -13.79
N LEU A 299 -8.41 24.35 -13.25
CA LEU A 299 -8.68 25.28 -12.15
C LEU A 299 -7.86 24.96 -10.88
N ILE A 300 -7.68 23.67 -10.56
CA ILE A 300 -6.86 23.23 -9.42
C ILE A 300 -5.40 23.62 -9.61
N LYS A 301 -4.85 23.46 -10.82
CA LYS A 301 -3.45 23.84 -11.12
C LYS A 301 -3.18 25.33 -10.92
N GLU A 302 -4.21 26.17 -11.03
CA GLU A 302 -4.09 27.59 -10.77
C GLU A 302 -4.30 27.99 -9.29
N CYS A 303 -4.74 27.07 -8.44
CA CYS A 303 -4.91 27.32 -7.01
C CYS A 303 -3.55 27.56 -6.33
N ARG A 304 -3.57 28.38 -5.27
CA ARG A 304 -2.39 28.80 -4.51
C ARG A 304 -2.68 28.73 -3.02
#